data_AF-K4L135-F1
#
_entry.id   AF-K4L135-F1
#
_cell.length_a   1.000
_cell.length_b   1.000
_cell.length_c   1.000
_cell.angle_alpha   90.00
_cell.angle_beta   90.00
_cell.angle_gamma   90.00
#
_symmetry.space_group_name_H-M   'P 1'
#
loop_
_entity.id
_entity.type
_entity.pdbx_description
1 polymer ?
#
loop_
_entity_poly.entity_id
_entity_poly.type
_entity_poly.pdbx_seq_one_letter_code
_entity_poly.pdbx_strand_id
1 'polypeptide(L)'
;MEQVTNNSSPLEKINLFMSLFRGRDDVYARKWQNKEGKFGYSPVCLNEWAKEVCNKPKTKCSGCMNKDYAIFDLAAIDKQLNHMLNILSSGINNGAKITIVTRPETDYKEKDKSAFLDMLNSIRLAGANLIFKPNIHG
;
A
#
# COMPACT_ATOMS: atom_id res chain seq x y z
N MET A 1 -17.31 13.89 -11.82
CA MET A 1 -16.31 12.81 -11.79
C MET A 1 -17.05 11.52 -12.03
N GLU A 2 -16.65 10.74 -13.04
CA GLU A 2 -17.25 9.42 -13.31
C GLU A 2 -17.04 8.49 -12.11
N GLN A 3 -18.09 7.77 -11.72
CA GLN A 3 -17.99 6.80 -10.64
C GLN A 3 -17.34 5.52 -11.17
N VAL A 4 -16.19 5.14 -10.60
CA VAL A 4 -15.54 3.87 -10.89
C VAL A 4 -16.34 2.74 -10.23
N THR A 5 -16.68 1.72 -11.01
CA THR A 5 -17.45 0.56 -10.56
C THR A 5 -16.65 -0.73 -10.75
N ASN A 6 -17.21 -1.87 -10.32
CA ASN A 6 -16.61 -3.18 -10.59
C ASN A 6 -16.48 -3.49 -12.09
N ASN A 7 -17.22 -2.81 -12.96
CA ASN A 7 -17.15 -3.00 -14.42
C ASN A 7 -16.19 -2.04 -15.11
N SER A 8 -15.62 -1.07 -14.39
CA SER A 8 -14.61 -0.16 -14.93
C SER A 8 -13.34 -0.91 -15.33
N SER A 9 -12.60 -0.34 -16.27
CA SER A 9 -11.34 -0.90 -16.76
C SER A 9 -10.31 -1.02 -15.63
N PRO A 10 -9.34 -1.95 -15.76
CA PRO A 10 -8.24 -2.05 -14.81
C PRO A 10 -7.50 -0.72 -14.62
N LEU A 11 -7.30 0.04 -15.71
CA LEU A 11 -6.61 1.33 -15.67
C LEU A 11 -7.37 2.38 -14.86
N GLU A 12 -8.70 2.46 -14.99
CA GLU A 12 -9.52 3.38 -14.19
C GLU A 12 -9.50 3.03 -12.70
N LYS A 13 -9.55 1.73 -12.39
CA LYS A 13 -9.44 1.24 -11.01
C LYS A 13 -8.06 1.49 -10.41
N ILE A 14 -6.99 1.31 -11.20
CA ILE A 14 -5.61 1.65 -10.83
C ILE A 14 -5.49 3.15 -10.57
N ASN A 15 -6.00 3.99 -11.47
CA ASN A 15 -5.94 5.44 -11.31
C ASN A 15 -6.70 5.92 -10.06
N LEU A 16 -7.87 5.34 -9.79
CA LEU A 16 -8.59 5.62 -8.55
C LEU A 16 -7.81 5.13 -7.31
N PHE A 17 -7.23 3.94 -7.37
CA PHE A 17 -6.42 3.42 -6.28
C PHE A 17 -5.22 4.34 -5.99
N MET A 18 -4.49 4.76 -7.02
CA MET A 18 -3.33 5.65 -6.88
C MET A 18 -3.73 7.07 -6.45
N SER A 19 -4.95 7.53 -6.76
CA SER A 19 -5.44 8.83 -6.29
C SER A 19 -5.87 8.80 -4.82
N LEU A 20 -6.44 7.69 -4.35
CA LEU A 20 -6.87 7.49 -2.97
C LEU A 20 -5.71 7.12 -2.04
N PHE A 21 -4.79 6.27 -2.50
CA PHE A 21 -3.68 5.76 -1.71
C PHE A 21 -2.36 6.37 -2.17
N ARG A 22 -1.77 7.21 -1.31
CA ARG A 22 -0.43 7.76 -1.55
C ARG A 22 0.63 6.88 -0.92
N GLY A 23 1.55 6.38 -1.74
CA GLY A 23 2.72 5.61 -1.34
C GLY A 23 3.98 6.10 -2.05
N ARG A 24 5.09 5.39 -1.84
CA ARG A 24 6.29 5.57 -2.67
C ARG A 24 6.04 4.95 -4.06
N ASP A 25 6.32 5.69 -5.11
CA ASP A 25 6.22 5.30 -6.51
C ASP A 25 7.49 4.57 -6.99
N ASP A 26 8.62 4.87 -6.36
CA ASP A 26 9.95 4.31 -6.63
C ASP A 26 10.22 2.97 -5.92
N VAL A 27 9.31 2.46 -5.09
CA VAL A 27 9.43 1.14 -4.45
C VAL A 27 8.09 0.59 -3.96
N TYR A 28 7.89 -0.72 -4.09
CA TYR A 28 6.81 -1.43 -3.42
C TYR A 28 7.33 -2.64 -2.64
N ALA A 29 6.53 -3.12 -1.68
CA ALA A 29 6.88 -4.26 -0.84
C ALA A 29 6.17 -5.54 -1.28
N ARG A 30 6.89 -6.66 -1.26
CA ARG A 30 6.34 -8.00 -1.46
C ARG A 30 6.21 -8.71 -0.11
N LYS A 31 5.09 -9.42 0.08
CA LYS A 31 4.93 -10.35 1.21
C LYS A 31 5.80 -11.58 0.99
N TRP A 32 6.57 -11.97 1.99
CA TRP A 32 7.29 -13.25 2.03
C TRP A 32 6.83 -14.08 3.22
N GLN A 33 6.98 -15.39 3.12
CA GLN A 33 6.72 -16.34 4.19
C GLN A 33 7.84 -17.38 4.19
N ASN A 34 8.43 -17.66 5.36
CA ASN A 34 9.44 -18.70 5.48
C ASN A 34 8.80 -20.08 5.74
N LYS A 35 9.62 -21.13 5.73
CA LYS A 35 9.20 -22.51 6.01
C LYS A 35 8.63 -22.71 7.42
N GLU A 36 8.98 -21.83 8.36
CA GLU A 36 8.50 -21.85 9.76
C GLU A 36 7.14 -21.15 9.93
N GLY A 37 6.55 -20.62 8.85
CA GLY A 37 5.28 -19.91 8.88
C GLY A 37 5.36 -18.43 9.26
N LYS A 38 6.55 -17.90 9.59
CA LYS A 38 6.75 -16.46 9.79
C LYS A 38 6.61 -15.74 8.47
N PHE A 39 5.94 -14.58 8.48
CA PHE A 39 5.77 -13.74 7.30
C PHE A 39 6.15 -12.30 7.58
N GLY A 40 6.44 -11.56 6.51
CA GLY A 40 6.74 -10.14 6.57
C GLY A 40 6.62 -9.47 5.21
N TYR A 41 6.88 -8.17 5.17
CA TYR A 41 6.92 -7.38 3.96
C TYR A 41 8.34 -6.84 3.76
N SER A 42 8.83 -6.86 2.53
CA SER A 42 10.16 -6.33 2.21
C SER A 42 10.14 -5.68 0.83
N PRO A 43 10.92 -4.59 0.63
CA PRO A 43 10.96 -3.91 -0.66
C PRO A 43 11.46 -4.86 -1.75
N VAL A 44 10.83 -4.79 -2.91
CA VAL A 44 11.26 -5.57 -4.08
C VAL A 44 12.51 -4.91 -4.66
N CYS A 45 13.61 -5.67 -4.67
CA CYS A 45 14.88 -5.26 -5.23
C CYS A 45 15.20 -6.15 -6.43
N LEU A 46 15.49 -5.56 -7.59
CA LEU A 46 15.87 -6.26 -8.82
C LEU A 46 17.22 -6.97 -8.67
N ASN A 47 18.11 -6.40 -7.85
CA ASN A 47 19.39 -7.01 -7.51
C ASN A 47 19.29 -8.04 -6.38
N GLU A 48 18.09 -8.33 -5.85
CA GLU A 48 17.97 -9.28 -4.73
C GLU A 48 18.55 -10.65 -5.09
N TRP A 49 19.45 -11.16 -4.25
CA TRP A 49 20.18 -12.43 -4.47
C TRP A 49 21.11 -12.48 -5.67
N ALA A 50 21.32 -11.35 -6.38
CA ALA A 50 22.35 -11.26 -7.40
C ALA A 50 23.74 -11.37 -6.74
N LYS A 51 24.41 -12.50 -6.98
CA LYS A 51 25.75 -12.77 -6.45
C LYS A 51 26.72 -11.68 -6.89
N GLU A 52 27.63 -11.27 -6.01
CA GLU A 52 28.58 -10.16 -6.18
C GLU A 52 27.96 -8.74 -6.28
N VAL A 53 26.66 -8.60 -6.50
CA VAL A 53 25.96 -7.29 -6.54
C VAL A 53 25.24 -7.00 -5.24
N CYS A 54 24.46 -7.95 -4.74
CA CYS A 54 23.70 -7.84 -3.51
C CYS A 54 24.31 -8.71 -2.42
N ASN A 55 24.62 -8.07 -1.28
CA ASN A 55 25.22 -8.73 -0.14
C ASN A 55 24.20 -9.45 0.76
N LYS A 56 23.03 -9.85 0.23
CA LYS A 56 22.14 -10.74 0.99
C LYS A 56 22.81 -12.11 1.18
N PRO A 57 22.65 -12.76 2.35
CA PRO A 57 21.81 -12.37 3.48
C PRO A 57 22.49 -11.43 4.50
N LYS A 58 23.77 -11.07 4.32
CA LYS A 58 24.57 -10.29 5.29
C LYS A 58 24.01 -8.89 5.54
N THR A 59 23.42 -8.27 4.52
CA THR A 59 22.75 -6.96 4.65
C THR A 59 21.34 -6.99 4.06
N LYS A 60 20.45 -6.14 4.58
CA LYS A 60 19.12 -5.90 4.00
C LYS A 60 19.25 -5.04 2.76
N CYS A 61 18.34 -5.20 1.79
CA CYS A 61 18.31 -4.34 0.59
C CYS A 61 18.15 -2.85 0.95
N SER A 62 17.49 -2.53 2.06
CA SER A 62 17.39 -1.15 2.57
C SER A 62 18.74 -0.49 2.89
N GLY A 63 19.73 -1.27 3.32
CA GLY A 63 21.09 -0.83 3.61
C GLY A 63 22.12 -1.21 2.54
N CYS A 64 21.69 -1.70 1.37
CA CYS A 64 22.58 -2.07 0.29
C CYS A 64 22.92 -0.85 -0.58
N MET A 65 24.20 -0.68 -0.95
CA MET A 65 24.64 0.37 -1.88
C MET A 65 24.19 0.09 -3.32
N ASN A 66 24.15 -1.18 -3.71
CA ASN A 66 23.69 -1.63 -5.03
C ASN A 66 22.19 -1.98 -5.04
N LYS A 67 21.39 -1.34 -4.17
CA LYS A 67 19.93 -1.54 -4.18
C LYS A 67 19.36 -0.98 -5.48
N ASP A 68 18.51 -1.77 -6.10
CA ASP A 68 17.77 -1.37 -7.30
C ASP A 68 16.31 -1.75 -7.07
N TYR A 69 15.50 -0.78 -6.65
CA TYR A 69 14.11 -1.06 -6.30
C TYR A 69 13.25 -1.15 -7.54
N ALA A 70 12.40 -2.15 -7.58
CA ALA A 70 11.42 -2.26 -8.64
C ALA A 70 10.43 -1.09 -8.52
N ILE A 71 10.29 -0.34 -9.62
CA ILE A 71 9.27 0.69 -9.77
C ILE A 71 7.91 0.03 -9.58
N PHE A 72 6.98 0.76 -8.97
CA PHE A 72 5.61 0.30 -8.80
C PHE A 72 4.85 0.42 -10.14
N ASP A 73 5.08 -0.55 -11.03
CA ASP A 73 4.49 -0.61 -12.36
C ASP A 73 3.01 -1.04 -12.34
N LEU A 74 2.32 -0.89 -13.47
CA LEU A 74 0.89 -1.18 -13.60
C LEU A 74 0.53 -2.62 -13.20
N ALA A 75 1.40 -3.58 -13.46
CA ALA A 75 1.17 -4.99 -13.11
C ALA A 75 1.30 -5.24 -11.60
N ALA A 76 2.28 -4.61 -10.95
CA ALA A 76 2.44 -4.64 -9.51
C ALA A 76 1.26 -3.95 -8.80
N ILE A 77 0.78 -2.82 -9.34
CA ILE A 77 -0.38 -2.10 -8.81
C ILE A 77 -1.65 -2.96 -8.94
N ASP A 78 -1.92 -3.53 -10.11
CA ASP A 78 -3.09 -4.39 -10.32
C ASP A 78 -3.11 -5.59 -9.37
N LYS A 79 -1.95 -6.25 -9.20
CA LYS A 79 -1.82 -7.37 -8.27
C LYS A 79 -2.06 -6.94 -6.82
N GLN A 80 -1.50 -5.81 -6.40
CA GLN A 80 -1.67 -5.29 -5.05
C GLN A 80 -3.13 -4.88 -4.78
N LEU A 81 -3.76 -4.23 -5.77
CA LEU A 81 -5.16 -3.82 -5.74
C LEU A 81 -6.07 -5.03 -5.60
N ASN A 82 -5.93 -6.04 -6.46
CA ASN A 82 -6.73 -7.26 -6.40
C ASN A 82 -6.55 -8.01 -5.07
N HIS A 83 -5.32 -8.06 -4.54
CA HIS A 83 -5.07 -8.66 -3.23
C HIS A 83 -5.79 -7.90 -2.11
N MET A 84 -5.71 -6.57 -2.11
CA MET A 84 -6.36 -5.72 -1.11
C MET A 84 -7.88 -5.83 -1.21
N LEU A 85 -8.45 -5.72 -2.42
CA LEU A 85 -9.89 -5.83 -2.65
C LEU A 85 -10.42 -7.20 -2.19
N ASN A 86 -9.73 -8.30 -2.49
CA ASN A 86 -10.14 -9.63 -2.03
C ASN A 86 -10.18 -9.73 -0.49
N ILE A 87 -9.19 -9.16 0.20
CA ILE A 87 -9.17 -9.14 1.67
C ILE A 87 -10.32 -8.29 2.22
N LEU A 88 -10.51 -7.09 1.67
CA LEU A 88 -11.57 -6.18 2.11
C LEU A 88 -12.96 -6.76 1.84
N SER A 89 -13.21 -7.30 0.64
CA SER A 89 -14.48 -7.93 0.28
C SER A 89 -14.79 -9.14 1.17
N SER A 90 -13.78 -9.98 1.48
CA SER A 90 -13.96 -11.08 2.43
C SER A 90 -14.32 -10.57 3.83
N GLY A 91 -13.66 -9.51 4.30
CA GLY A 91 -14.00 -8.88 5.57
C GLY A 91 -15.44 -8.35 5.59
N ILE A 92 -15.83 -7.58 4.57
CA ILE A 92 -17.16 -6.97 4.46
C ILE A 92 -18.25 -8.04 4.39
N ASN A 93 -18.08 -9.06 3.54
CA ASN A 93 -19.07 -10.13 3.37
C ASN A 93 -19.27 -10.97 4.64
N ASN A 94 -18.25 -11.05 5.49
CA ASN A 94 -18.33 -11.71 6.79
C ASN A 94 -18.82 -10.79 7.92
N GLY A 95 -19.33 -9.61 7.59
CA GLY A 95 -19.83 -8.63 8.57
C GLY A 95 -18.73 -7.98 9.41
N ALA A 96 -17.47 -8.03 8.96
CA ALA A 96 -16.36 -7.44 9.71
C ALA A 96 -16.46 -5.91 9.71
N LYS A 97 -16.31 -5.32 10.89
CA LYS A 97 -16.26 -3.87 11.07
C LYS A 97 -14.89 -3.34 10.64
N ILE A 98 -14.83 -2.61 9.52
CA ILE A 98 -13.58 -2.01 9.05
C ILE A 98 -13.25 -0.79 9.90
N THR A 99 -12.03 -0.76 10.45
CA THR A 99 -11.48 0.39 11.16
C THR A 99 -10.16 0.79 10.53
N ILE A 100 -10.08 2.02 10.02
CA ILE A 100 -8.88 2.61 9.43
C ILE A 100 -8.18 3.46 10.50
N VAL A 101 -6.93 3.13 10.79
CA VAL A 101 -6.07 3.91 11.69
C VAL A 101 -5.17 4.80 10.85
N THR A 102 -5.22 6.11 11.05
CA THR A 102 -4.40 7.08 10.30
C THR A 102 -3.84 8.17 11.22
N ARG A 103 -2.89 8.96 10.71
CA ARG A 103 -2.34 10.11 11.44
C ARG A 103 -3.39 11.21 11.58
N PRO A 104 -3.36 11.99 12.68
CA PRO A 104 -4.21 13.18 12.80
C PRO A 104 -3.87 14.21 11.71
N GLU A 105 -4.84 15.07 11.39
CA GLU A 105 -4.68 16.12 10.38
C GLU A 105 -3.47 17.03 10.61
N THR A 106 -3.12 17.25 11.88
CA THR A 106 -1.98 18.05 12.33
C THR A 106 -0.63 17.56 11.83
N ASP A 107 -0.53 16.27 11.46
CA ASP A 107 0.72 15.67 10.98
C ASP A 107 0.94 15.89 9.47
N TYR A 108 -0.02 16.49 8.77
CA TYR A 108 0.05 16.76 7.33
C TYR A 108 0.38 18.23 7.05
N LYS A 109 1.18 18.46 6.00
CA LYS A 109 1.50 19.80 5.51
C LYS A 109 0.23 20.43 4.90
N GLU A 110 0.11 21.77 4.96
CA GLU A 110 -1.07 22.49 4.42
C GLU A 110 -1.45 22.09 2.99
N LYS A 111 -0.46 21.93 2.11
CA LYS A 111 -0.66 21.51 0.72
C LYS A 111 -1.32 20.14 0.55
N ASP A 112 -1.24 19.29 1.57
CA ASP A 112 -1.72 17.90 1.56
C ASP A 112 -3.05 17.73 2.32
N LYS A 113 -3.54 18.78 2.99
CA LYS A 113 -4.76 18.72 3.81
C LYS A 113 -6.04 18.49 3.01
N SER A 114 -6.17 19.12 1.82
CA SER A 114 -7.36 18.92 0.97
C SER A 114 -7.54 17.45 0.59
N ALA A 115 -6.48 16.81 0.10
CA ALA A 115 -6.51 15.40 -0.28
C ALA A 115 -6.78 14.48 0.92
N PHE A 116 -6.26 14.85 2.09
CA PHE A 116 -6.54 14.13 3.33
C PHE A 116 -8.03 14.21 3.73
N LEU A 117 -8.64 15.40 3.65
CA LEU A 117 -10.07 15.60 3.95
C LEU A 117 -10.96 14.84 2.97
N ASP A 118 -10.63 14.86 1.67
CA ASP A 118 -11.36 14.10 0.65
C ASP A 118 -11.33 12.60 0.96
N MET A 119 -10.16 12.06 1.29
CA MET A 119 -9.99 10.67 1.72
C MET A 119 -10.83 10.36 2.98
N LEU A 120 -10.83 11.23 4.01
CA LEU A 120 -11.63 11.01 5.22
C LEU A 120 -13.14 10.94 4.91
N ASN A 121 -13.63 11.79 4.01
CA ASN A 121 -15.02 11.78 3.60
C ASN A 121 -15.37 10.50 2.85
N SER A 122 -14.54 10.05 1.92
CA SER A 122 -14.74 8.77 1.22
C SER A 122 -14.79 7.58 2.18
N ILE A 123 -13.90 7.55 3.18
CA ILE A 123 -13.86 6.48 4.18
C ILE A 123 -15.14 6.45 5.03
N ARG A 124 -15.61 7.62 5.47
CA ARG A 124 -16.86 7.74 6.24
C ARG A 124 -18.09 7.31 5.43
N LEU A 125 -18.16 7.72 4.16
CA LEU A 125 -19.24 7.32 3.25
C LEU A 125 -19.26 5.81 3.00
N ALA A 126 -18.10 5.17 3.02
CA ALA A 126 -17.97 3.71 2.93
C ALA A 126 -18.38 2.96 4.21
N GLY A 127 -18.78 3.68 5.27
CA GLY A 127 -19.21 3.08 6.54
C GLY A 127 -18.06 2.54 7.40
N ALA A 128 -16.81 2.88 7.08
CA ALA A 128 -15.64 2.48 7.86
C ALA A 128 -15.41 3.43 9.04
N ASN A 129 -14.96 2.86 10.16
CA ASN A 129 -14.55 3.64 11.32
C ASN A 129 -13.17 4.25 11.11
N LEU A 130 -12.95 5.45 11.65
CA LEU A 130 -11.65 6.13 11.62
C LEU A 130 -11.11 6.30 13.05
N ILE A 131 -9.85 5.92 13.25
CA ILE A 131 -9.10 6.17 14.48
C ILE A 131 -7.86 6.99 14.11
N PHE A 132 -7.69 8.12 14.79
CA PHE A 132 -6.50 8.96 14.64
C PHE A 132 -5.46 8.59 15.68
N LYS A 133 -4.23 8.29 15.25
CA LYS A 133 -3.11 7.99 16.14
C LYS A 133 -1.85 8.69 15.65
N PRO A 134 -1.24 9.58 16.48
CA PRO A 134 0.03 10.19 16.12
C PRO A 134 1.15 9.13 16.11
N ASN A 135 2.22 9.38 15.35
CA ASN A 135 3.44 8.54 15.34
C ASN A 135 3.20 7.05 15.01
N ILE A 136 2.34 6.74 14.04
CA ILE A 136 2.12 5.36 13.56
C ILE A 136 3.29 4.78 12.73
N HIS A 137 4.40 5.52 12.61
CA HIS A 137 5.69 5.00 12.16
C HIS A 137 6.70 5.15 13.29
N GLY A 138 7.26 4.01 13.71
CA GLY A 138 8.49 3.91 14.48
C GLY A 138 9.60 3.34 13.61
#